data_AF-A0A956HA39-F1
#
_entry.id   AF-A0A956HA39-F1
#
_cell.length_a   1.000
_cell.length_b   1.000
_cell.length_c   1.000
_cell.angle_alpha   90.00
_cell.angle_beta   90.00
_cell.angle_gamma   90.00
#
_symmetry.space_group_name_H-M   'P 1'
#
loop_
_entity.id
_entity.type
_entity.pdbx_description
1 polymer ?
#
loop_
_entity_poly.entity_id
_entity_poly.type
_entity_poly.pdbx_seq_one_letter_code
_entity_poly.pdbx_strand_id
1 'polypeptide(L)'
;AYYLVPGKHGFAHKVGIAAWKVHNCDKAHEYLSHFVQYAEADRQGDKIAEAQVMLDELLAAGEDMILQPYLAAVEGEGELSVIEFDGRFSHGVRKVPVAGDYRVQDDHGASDEPWIPDADARRLVSRTLEALAVVAPTLDPGLAQPGALPLLYARIDMLRGDDGALVLNELEIVEPSLFFRHGPAAGEMLAEALLRRL
;
A
#
# COMPACT_ATOMS: atom_id res chain seq x y z
N ALA A 1 -6.52 21.09 -36.40
CA ALA A 1 -5.70 19.87 -36.54
C ALA A 1 -4.23 20.24 -36.69
N TYR A 2 -3.55 20.47 -35.55
CA TYR A 2 -2.09 20.36 -35.47
C TYR A 2 -1.84 19.19 -34.54
N TYR A 3 -1.52 18.05 -35.11
CA TYR A 3 -1.15 16.84 -34.38
C TYR A 3 0.07 17.15 -33.50
N LEU A 4 -0.09 16.97 -32.18
CA LEU A 4 1.01 16.99 -31.23
C LEU A 4 1.82 15.70 -31.42
N VAL A 5 3.03 15.84 -31.94
CA VAL A 5 4.02 14.77 -32.12
C VAL A 5 4.69 14.45 -30.77
N PRO A 6 5.16 13.20 -30.51
CA PRO A 6 5.56 12.68 -29.18
C PRO A 6 6.80 13.27 -28.48
N GLY A 7 7.15 14.54 -28.73
CA GLY A 7 8.35 15.16 -28.15
C GLY A 7 8.15 16.60 -27.68
N LYS A 8 6.91 17.07 -27.55
CA LYS A 8 6.61 18.47 -27.21
C LYS A 8 5.65 18.61 -26.03
N HIS A 9 5.84 17.83 -24.96
CA HIS A 9 5.05 17.97 -23.73
C HIS A 9 5.17 19.39 -23.15
N GLY A 10 6.38 19.97 -23.09
CA GLY A 10 6.55 21.37 -22.66
C GLY A 10 5.77 22.41 -23.50
N PHE A 11 5.43 22.10 -24.75
CA PHE A 11 4.55 22.94 -25.58
C PHE A 11 3.09 22.83 -25.14
N ALA A 12 2.63 21.63 -24.77
CA ALA A 12 1.28 21.44 -24.24
C ALA A 12 1.06 22.25 -22.95
N HIS A 13 2.04 22.28 -22.05
CA HIS A 13 2.00 23.16 -20.88
C HIS A 13 1.91 24.65 -21.25
N LYS A 14 2.77 25.14 -22.16
CA LYS A 14 2.76 26.55 -22.57
C LYS A 14 1.42 26.97 -23.20
N VAL A 15 0.85 26.11 -24.05
CA VAL A 15 -0.45 26.35 -24.67
C VAL A 15 -1.58 26.32 -23.63
N GLY A 16 -1.55 25.36 -22.70
CA GLY A 16 -2.52 25.24 -21.61
C GLY A 16 -2.53 26.47 -20.69
N ILE A 17 -1.36 26.94 -20.27
CA ILE A 17 -1.23 28.16 -19.43
C ILE A 17 -1.66 29.43 -20.18
N ALA A 18 -1.31 29.56 -21.46
CA ALA A 18 -1.73 30.70 -22.27
C ALA A 18 -3.26 30.73 -22.46
N ALA A 19 -3.88 29.57 -22.69
CA ALA A 19 -5.33 29.42 -22.79
C ALA A 19 -6.02 29.76 -21.46
N TRP A 20 -5.44 29.34 -20.32
CA TRP A 20 -5.97 29.68 -19.01
C TRP A 20 -5.93 31.19 -18.74
N LYS A 21 -4.83 31.87 -19.03
CA LYS A 21 -4.71 33.34 -18.83
C LYS A 21 -5.74 34.17 -19.57
N VAL A 22 -6.32 33.64 -20.65
CA VAL A 22 -7.39 34.28 -21.43
C VAL A 22 -8.77 33.66 -21.16
N HIS A 23 -8.90 32.88 -20.09
CA HIS A 23 -10.13 32.22 -19.64
C HIS A 23 -10.77 31.26 -20.67
N ASN A 24 -9.96 30.64 -21.54
CA ASN A 24 -10.40 29.58 -22.44
C ASN A 24 -10.26 28.21 -21.75
N CYS A 25 -11.27 27.85 -20.95
CA CYS A 25 -11.24 26.69 -20.06
C CYS A 25 -11.10 25.35 -20.79
N ASP A 26 -11.82 25.13 -21.90
CA ASP A 26 -11.81 23.85 -22.62
C ASP A 26 -10.42 23.54 -23.18
N LYS A 27 -9.77 24.56 -23.77
CA LYS A 27 -8.42 24.42 -24.33
C LYS A 27 -7.35 24.32 -23.26
N ALA A 28 -7.55 24.99 -22.12
CA ALA A 28 -6.66 24.82 -20.96
C ALA A 28 -6.72 23.39 -20.43
N HIS A 29 -7.93 22.83 -20.29
CA HIS A 29 -8.14 21.47 -19.80
C HIS A 29 -7.50 20.42 -20.73
N GLU A 30 -7.80 20.46 -22.04
CA GLU A 30 -7.26 19.50 -23.02
C GLU A 30 -5.73 19.42 -22.98
N TYR A 31 -5.05 20.57 -22.99
CA TYR A 31 -3.59 20.63 -23.11
C TYR A 31 -2.87 20.41 -21.77
N LEU A 32 -3.47 20.78 -20.64
CA LEU A 32 -2.89 20.50 -19.31
C LEU A 32 -3.08 19.03 -18.92
N SER A 33 -4.21 18.40 -19.24
CA SER A 33 -4.44 16.97 -19.01
C SER A 33 -3.45 16.12 -19.81
N HIS A 34 -3.27 16.42 -21.11
CA HIS A 34 -2.25 15.76 -21.94
C HIS A 34 -0.82 16.05 -21.46
N PHE A 35 -0.57 17.20 -20.83
CA PHE A 35 0.74 17.47 -20.25
C PHE A 35 1.03 16.55 -19.06
N VAL A 36 0.08 16.45 -18.12
CA VAL A 36 0.23 15.63 -16.90
C VAL A 36 0.36 14.15 -17.24
N GLN A 37 -0.40 13.68 -18.24
CA GLN A 37 -0.43 12.28 -18.61
C GLN A 37 0.87 11.76 -19.26
N TYR A 38 1.70 12.63 -19.87
CA TYR A 38 2.79 12.19 -20.74
C TYR A 38 4.15 12.88 -20.50
N ALA A 39 4.29 13.73 -19.48
CA ALA A 39 5.56 14.37 -19.19
C ALA A 39 6.42 13.52 -18.23
N GLU A 40 7.57 13.02 -18.71
CA GLU A 40 8.53 12.26 -17.89
C GLU A 40 9.83 13.01 -17.57
N ALA A 41 10.44 12.61 -16.45
CA ALA A 41 11.77 12.87 -15.87
C ALA A 41 12.28 14.32 -15.71
N ASP A 42 12.03 15.25 -16.64
CA ASP A 42 12.63 16.59 -16.59
C ASP A 42 11.95 17.56 -15.59
N ARG A 43 10.91 17.10 -14.88
CA ARG A 43 10.09 17.93 -13.97
C ARG A 43 10.18 17.61 -12.49
N GLN A 44 10.88 16.54 -12.10
CA GLN A 44 11.04 16.15 -10.70
C GLN A 44 12.51 15.95 -10.31
N GLY A 45 13.46 16.43 -11.11
CA GLY A 45 14.90 16.30 -10.81
C GLY A 45 15.27 16.79 -9.40
N ASP A 46 14.72 17.93 -8.98
CA ASP A 46 14.95 18.46 -7.64
C ASP A 46 14.38 17.55 -6.54
N LYS A 47 13.19 16.98 -6.73
CA LYS A 47 12.56 16.04 -5.78
C LYS A 47 13.27 14.68 -5.74
N ILE A 48 13.78 14.22 -6.87
CA ILE A 48 14.60 13.00 -6.95
C ILE A 48 15.93 13.22 -6.23
N ALA A 49 16.56 14.38 -6.44
CA ALA A 49 17.77 14.74 -5.72
C ALA A 49 17.52 14.86 -4.22
N GLU A 50 16.41 15.47 -3.81
CA GLU A 50 15.99 15.56 -2.41
C GLU A 50 15.75 14.17 -1.79
N ALA A 51 15.00 13.30 -2.49
CA ALA A 51 14.77 11.93 -2.05
C ALA A 51 16.08 11.12 -1.96
N GLN A 52 17.02 11.32 -2.90
CA GLN A 52 18.33 10.69 -2.87
C GLN A 52 19.14 11.14 -1.64
N VAL A 53 19.13 12.42 -1.31
CA VAL A 53 19.78 12.94 -0.09
C VAL A 53 19.19 12.29 1.16
N MET A 54 17.86 12.18 1.25
CA MET A 54 17.21 11.49 2.38
C MET A 54 17.63 10.02 2.48
N LEU A 55 17.68 9.32 1.34
CA LEU A 55 18.14 7.93 1.28
C LEU A 55 19.59 7.80 1.75
N ASP A 56 20.48 8.68 1.27
CA ASP A 56 21.89 8.68 1.64
C ASP A 56 22.09 8.94 3.14
N GLU A 57 21.30 9.85 3.73
CA GLU A 57 21.32 10.13 5.17
C GLU A 57 20.84 8.94 6.01
N LEU A 58 19.73 8.30 5.62
CA LEU A 58 19.20 7.11 6.31
C LEU A 58 20.16 5.93 6.22
N LEU A 59 20.74 5.70 5.04
CA LEU A 59 21.75 4.65 4.84
C LEU A 59 23.04 4.95 5.63
N ALA A 60 23.47 6.22 5.71
CA ALA A 60 24.62 6.61 6.52
C ALA A 60 24.36 6.45 8.03
N ALA A 61 23.10 6.56 8.46
CA ALA A 61 22.68 6.26 9.83
C ALA A 61 22.61 4.74 10.12
N GLY A 62 22.73 3.89 9.09
CA GLY A 62 22.68 2.44 9.20
C GLY A 62 21.28 1.84 9.15
N GLU A 63 20.29 2.60 8.66
CA GLU A 63 18.91 2.15 8.50
C GLU A 63 18.74 1.37 7.19
N ASP A 64 18.01 0.25 7.23
CA ASP A 64 17.65 -0.53 6.05
C ASP A 64 16.44 0.11 5.33
N MET A 65 16.54 0.26 4.01
CA MET A 65 15.53 0.95 3.20
C MET A 65 14.89 0.02 2.16
N ILE A 66 13.59 0.20 1.92
CA ILE A 66 12.85 -0.46 0.84
C ILE A 66 12.30 0.60 -0.11
N LEU A 67 12.56 0.44 -1.42
CA LEU A 67 11.96 1.24 -2.48
C LEU A 67 10.93 0.40 -3.23
N GLN A 68 9.69 0.88 -3.30
CA GLN A 68 8.57 0.18 -3.95
C GLN A 68 7.90 1.07 -5.00
N PRO A 69 7.31 0.49 -6.05
CA PRO A 69 6.43 1.23 -6.95
C PRO A 69 5.25 1.83 -6.19
N TYR A 70 4.87 3.05 -6.55
CA TYR A 70 3.69 3.70 -6.01
C TYR A 70 2.42 3.11 -6.64
N LEU A 71 1.52 2.56 -5.83
CA LEU A 71 0.27 1.93 -6.28
C LEU A 71 -0.91 2.90 -6.12
N ALA A 72 -1.25 3.62 -7.19
CA ALA A 72 -2.22 4.73 -7.16
C ALA A 72 -3.63 4.31 -6.70
N ALA A 73 -3.98 3.03 -6.82
CA ALA A 73 -5.24 2.50 -6.33
C ALA A 73 -5.43 2.72 -4.81
N VAL A 74 -4.36 2.88 -4.03
CA VAL A 74 -4.45 3.15 -2.59
C VAL A 74 -5.22 4.43 -2.26
N GLU A 75 -5.17 5.45 -3.12
CA GLU A 75 -5.89 6.72 -2.88
C GLU A 75 -7.42 6.56 -2.90
N GLY A 76 -7.92 5.56 -3.64
CA GLY A 76 -9.35 5.31 -3.82
C GLY A 76 -9.83 4.00 -3.16
N GLU A 77 -9.19 2.89 -3.48
CA GLU A 77 -9.49 1.58 -2.90
C GLU A 77 -8.97 1.49 -1.46
N GLY A 78 -7.91 2.21 -1.10
CA GLY A 78 -7.31 2.10 0.22
C GLY A 78 -6.47 0.83 0.37
N GLU A 79 -6.13 0.51 1.63
CA GLU A 79 -5.43 -0.71 1.99
C GLU A 79 -6.40 -1.74 2.56
N LEU A 80 -6.23 -3.00 2.15
CA LEU A 80 -7.07 -4.12 2.57
C LEU A 80 -6.28 -5.03 3.50
N SER A 81 -6.75 -5.15 4.74
CA SER A 81 -6.11 -5.93 5.79
C SER A 81 -6.90 -7.18 6.11
N VAL A 82 -6.22 -8.31 6.29
CA VAL A 82 -6.78 -9.53 6.88
C VAL A 82 -6.11 -9.81 8.22
N ILE A 83 -6.91 -10.04 9.25
CA ILE A 83 -6.45 -10.44 10.58
C ILE A 83 -6.71 -11.95 10.73
N GLU A 84 -5.67 -12.69 11.09
CA GLU A 84 -5.76 -14.10 11.46
C GLU A 84 -5.32 -14.33 12.90
N PHE A 85 -5.95 -15.29 13.57
CA PHE A 85 -5.52 -15.84 14.86
C PHE A 85 -5.28 -17.34 14.72
N ASP A 86 -4.11 -17.83 15.11
CA ASP A 86 -3.77 -19.26 15.04
C ASP A 86 -3.95 -19.86 13.64
N GLY A 87 -3.61 -19.10 12.59
CA GLY A 87 -3.80 -19.49 11.19
C GLY A 87 -5.27 -19.57 10.75
N ARG A 88 -6.18 -18.94 11.50
CA ARG A 88 -7.61 -18.87 11.18
C ARG A 88 -8.02 -17.43 10.93
N PHE A 89 -8.62 -17.19 9.76
CA PHE A 89 -9.28 -15.93 9.44
C PHE A 89 -10.23 -15.47 10.56
N SER A 90 -10.05 -14.23 11.02
CA SER A 90 -10.95 -13.58 11.97
C SER A 90 -11.87 -12.59 11.27
N HIS A 91 -11.30 -11.53 10.68
CA HIS A 91 -12.04 -10.46 10.03
C HIS A 91 -11.14 -9.71 9.04
N GLY A 92 -11.78 -8.96 8.13
CA GLY A 92 -11.12 -8.08 7.19
C GLY A 92 -11.44 -6.62 7.47
N VAL A 93 -10.48 -5.74 7.16
CA VAL A 93 -10.60 -4.30 7.36
C VAL A 93 -10.14 -3.60 6.10
N ARG A 94 -10.83 -2.53 5.72
CA ARG A 94 -10.40 -1.64 4.65
C ARG A 94 -10.08 -0.28 5.26
N LYS A 95 -8.86 0.20 5.05
CA LYS A 95 -8.39 1.50 5.51
C LYS A 95 -8.35 2.46 4.34
N VAL A 96 -9.12 3.54 4.42
CA VAL A 96 -9.32 4.50 3.32
C VAL A 96 -8.68 5.83 3.71
N PRO A 97 -7.80 6.39 2.86
CA PRO A 97 -7.17 7.68 3.14
C PRO A 97 -8.20 8.82 3.00
N VAL A 98 -7.84 10.00 3.51
CA VAL A 98 -8.60 11.23 3.23
C VAL A 98 -8.49 11.60 1.75
N ALA A 99 -9.49 12.30 1.21
CA ALA A 99 -9.50 12.64 -0.20
C ALA A 99 -8.26 13.47 -0.62
N GLY A 100 -7.55 12.99 -1.63
CA GLY A 100 -6.31 13.61 -2.13
C GLY A 100 -5.05 13.23 -1.35
N ASP A 101 -5.12 12.21 -0.49
CA ASP A 101 -3.99 11.61 0.23
C ASP A 101 -3.93 10.10 -0.06
N TYR A 102 -2.81 9.47 0.29
CA TYR A 102 -2.56 8.04 0.13
C TYR A 102 -2.33 7.33 1.47
N ARG A 103 -2.14 8.09 2.55
CA ARG A 103 -1.80 7.57 3.87
C ARG A 103 -3.05 7.03 4.57
N VAL A 104 -3.00 5.76 4.93
CA VAL A 104 -4.13 4.99 5.49
C VAL A 104 -4.10 4.87 7.02
N GLN A 105 -3.16 5.56 7.66
CA GLN A 105 -3.03 5.63 9.12
C GLN A 105 -4.04 6.61 9.71
N ASP A 106 -4.62 6.26 10.85
CA ASP A 106 -5.58 7.08 11.59
C ASP A 106 -4.97 8.42 12.06
N ASP A 107 -3.67 8.46 12.34
CA ASP A 107 -2.89 9.68 12.59
C ASP A 107 -3.00 10.73 11.46
N HIS A 108 -3.35 10.30 10.25
CA HIS A 108 -3.57 11.15 9.08
C HIS A 108 -5.06 11.38 8.76
N GLY A 109 -5.96 10.97 9.66
CA GLY A 109 -7.40 11.13 9.51
C GLY A 109 -8.05 10.08 8.60
N ALA A 110 -7.32 9.02 8.24
CA ALA A 110 -7.87 7.89 7.51
C ALA A 110 -8.98 7.20 8.33
N SER A 111 -9.94 6.60 7.63
CA SER A 111 -11.02 5.83 8.24
C SER A 111 -10.85 4.34 7.96
N ASP A 112 -11.22 3.51 8.92
CA ASP A 112 -11.28 2.06 8.74
C ASP A 112 -12.72 1.53 8.78
N GLU A 113 -13.04 0.62 7.86
CA GLU A 113 -14.36 0.00 7.71
C GLU A 113 -14.28 -1.53 7.61
N PRO A 114 -15.33 -2.27 8.01
CA PRO A 114 -15.37 -3.71 7.82
C PRO A 114 -15.27 -4.09 6.34
N TRP A 115 -14.48 -5.10 6.04
CA TRP A 115 -14.33 -5.61 4.69
C TRP A 115 -14.37 -7.14 4.67
N ILE A 116 -14.97 -7.71 3.63
CA ILE A 116 -15.07 -9.17 3.45
C ILE A 116 -14.07 -9.57 2.36
N PRO A 117 -13.01 -10.33 2.71
CA PRO A 117 -12.04 -10.76 1.72
C PRO A 117 -12.65 -11.71 0.69
N ASP A 118 -12.44 -11.38 -0.57
CA ASP A 118 -12.80 -12.22 -1.71
C ASP A 118 -11.85 -13.43 -1.87
N ALA A 119 -12.04 -14.20 -2.94
CA ALA A 119 -11.24 -15.39 -3.19
C ALA A 119 -9.77 -15.07 -3.53
N ASP A 120 -9.48 -13.92 -4.15
CA ASP A 120 -8.12 -13.51 -4.50
C ASP A 120 -7.35 -13.06 -3.25
N ALA A 121 -8.00 -12.27 -2.39
CA ALA A 121 -7.44 -11.89 -1.10
C ALA A 121 -7.12 -13.10 -0.23
N ARG A 122 -8.05 -14.06 -0.12
CA ARG A 122 -7.81 -15.30 0.64
C ARG A 122 -6.66 -16.11 0.07
N ARG A 123 -6.54 -16.19 -1.26
CA ARG A 123 -5.39 -16.84 -1.92
C ARG A 123 -4.08 -16.14 -1.60
N LEU A 124 -4.06 -14.81 -1.62
CA LEU A 124 -2.86 -14.05 -1.29
C LEU A 124 -2.46 -14.26 0.18
N VAL A 125 -3.40 -14.23 1.12
CA VAL A 125 -3.15 -14.55 2.54
C VAL A 125 -2.52 -15.92 2.69
N SER A 126 -3.09 -16.97 2.08
CA SER A 126 -2.51 -18.32 2.15
C SER A 126 -1.09 -18.36 1.58
N ARG A 127 -0.85 -17.74 0.42
CA ARG A 127 0.48 -17.68 -0.20
C ARG A 127 1.50 -16.93 0.66
N THR A 128 1.09 -15.84 1.31
CA THR A 128 1.94 -15.06 2.21
C THR A 128 2.37 -15.92 3.41
N LEU A 129 1.45 -16.64 4.03
CA LEU A 129 1.74 -17.50 5.18
C LEU A 129 2.56 -18.74 4.79
N GLU A 130 2.32 -19.32 3.61
CA GLU A 130 3.16 -20.39 3.05
C GLU A 130 4.59 -19.91 2.79
N ALA A 131 4.76 -18.72 2.21
CA ALA A 131 6.07 -18.12 2.00
C ALA A 131 6.78 -17.83 3.33
N LEU A 132 6.05 -17.31 4.33
CA LEU A 132 6.58 -17.09 5.66
C LEU A 132 7.06 -18.39 6.29
N ALA A 133 6.32 -19.50 6.15
CA ALA A 133 6.72 -20.79 6.70
C ALA A 133 8.06 -21.31 6.13
N VAL A 134 8.43 -20.89 4.92
CA VAL A 134 9.71 -21.21 4.29
C VAL A 134 10.82 -20.23 4.71
N VAL A 135 10.50 -18.93 4.81
CA VAL A 135 11.50 -17.87 5.07
C VAL A 135 11.78 -17.70 6.56
N ALA A 136 10.78 -17.78 7.44
CA ALA A 136 10.95 -17.53 8.87
C ALA A 136 12.08 -18.37 9.52
N PRO A 137 12.24 -19.68 9.22
CA PRO A 137 13.34 -20.48 9.74
C PRO A 137 14.74 -20.03 9.32
N THR A 138 14.86 -19.31 8.19
CA THR A 138 16.15 -18.78 7.71
C THR A 138 16.53 -17.48 8.40
N LEU A 139 15.54 -16.75 8.94
CA LEU A 139 15.72 -15.51 9.70
C LEU A 139 15.95 -15.81 11.19
N ASP A 140 15.20 -16.77 11.74
CA ASP A 140 15.33 -17.23 13.12
C ASP A 140 15.16 -18.77 13.18
N PRO A 141 16.23 -19.53 13.48
CA PRO A 141 16.15 -20.98 13.66
C PRO A 141 15.17 -21.43 14.76
N GLY A 142 14.83 -20.56 15.71
CA GLY A 142 13.79 -20.79 16.71
C GLY A 142 12.40 -20.93 16.10
N LEU A 143 12.14 -20.32 14.93
CA LEU A 143 10.89 -20.45 14.19
C LEU A 143 10.78 -21.75 13.39
N ALA A 144 11.84 -22.57 13.36
CA ALA A 144 11.81 -23.92 12.80
C ALA A 144 11.21 -24.95 13.78
N GLN A 145 10.98 -24.57 15.05
CA GLN A 145 10.55 -25.51 16.08
C GLN A 145 9.08 -25.93 15.90
N PRO A 146 8.73 -27.19 16.24
CA PRO A 146 7.34 -27.63 16.26
C PRO A 146 6.46 -26.71 17.12
N GLY A 147 5.38 -26.19 16.54
CA GLY A 147 4.47 -25.26 17.23
C GLY A 147 4.82 -23.77 17.12
N ALA A 148 5.96 -23.42 16.48
CA ALA A 148 6.25 -22.03 16.12
C ALA A 148 5.28 -21.48 15.05
N LEU A 149 4.73 -22.38 14.23
CA LEU A 149 3.64 -22.11 13.31
C LEU A 149 2.45 -23.05 13.58
N PRO A 150 1.20 -22.60 13.38
CA PRO A 150 0.82 -21.26 12.90
C PRO A 150 1.15 -20.16 13.91
N LEU A 151 1.30 -18.92 13.42
CA LEU A 151 1.49 -17.76 14.28
C LEU A 151 0.29 -17.56 15.20
N LEU A 152 0.52 -17.00 16.38
CA LEU A 152 -0.57 -16.63 17.29
C LEU A 152 -1.53 -15.64 16.63
N TYR A 153 -0.97 -14.63 15.94
CA TYR A 153 -1.70 -13.69 15.11
C TYR A 153 -0.85 -13.24 13.92
N ALA A 154 -1.52 -12.77 12.86
CA ALA A 154 -0.90 -12.08 11.75
C ALA A 154 -1.88 -11.05 11.18
N ARG A 155 -1.37 -9.87 10.80
CA ARG A 155 -2.09 -8.93 9.92
C ARG A 155 -1.42 -8.92 8.56
N ILE A 156 -2.20 -9.17 7.53
CA ILE A 156 -1.75 -9.22 6.14
C ILE A 156 -2.37 -8.03 5.41
N ASP A 157 -1.55 -7.05 5.07
CA ASP A 157 -1.99 -5.84 4.39
C ASP A 157 -1.71 -5.94 2.90
N MET A 158 -2.70 -5.55 2.12
CA MET A 158 -2.73 -5.73 0.68
C MET A 158 -3.11 -4.44 -0.02
N LEU A 159 -2.47 -4.21 -1.17
CA LEU A 159 -2.81 -3.13 -2.08
C LEU A 159 -3.21 -3.71 -3.44
N ARG A 160 -3.98 -2.91 -4.18
CA ARG A 160 -4.33 -3.21 -5.56
C ARG A 160 -3.21 -2.74 -6.49
N GLY A 161 -2.63 -3.67 -7.23
CA GLY A 161 -1.63 -3.37 -8.27
C GLY A 161 -2.26 -2.78 -9.53
N ASP A 162 -1.42 -2.24 -10.41
CA ASP A 162 -1.84 -1.62 -11.68
C ASP A 162 -2.49 -2.61 -12.67
N ASP A 163 -2.22 -3.90 -12.52
CA ASP A 163 -2.83 -5.00 -13.28
C ASP A 163 -4.18 -5.47 -12.68
N GLY A 164 -4.61 -4.86 -11.58
CA GLY A 164 -5.82 -5.21 -10.83
C GLY A 164 -5.66 -6.38 -9.86
N ALA A 165 -4.48 -7.02 -9.78
CA ALA A 165 -4.23 -8.07 -8.80
C ALA A 165 -3.97 -7.47 -7.41
N LEU A 166 -4.27 -8.24 -6.35
CA LEU A 166 -3.81 -7.88 -5.01
C LEU A 166 -2.35 -8.27 -4.85
N VAL A 167 -1.58 -7.38 -4.23
CA VAL A 167 -0.20 -7.61 -3.83
C VAL A 167 -0.04 -7.41 -2.34
N LEU A 168 0.89 -8.15 -1.73
CA LEU A 168 1.26 -7.95 -0.33
C LEU A 168 1.97 -6.61 -0.19
N ASN A 169 1.48 -5.75 0.71
CA ASN A 169 2.14 -4.51 1.08
C ASN A 169 2.97 -4.70 2.36
N GLU A 170 2.34 -5.27 3.38
CA GLU A 170 2.96 -5.47 4.69
C GLU A 170 2.45 -6.75 5.36
N LEU A 171 3.29 -7.35 6.20
CA LEU A 171 2.96 -8.48 7.06
C LEU A 171 3.40 -8.16 8.49
N GLU A 172 2.44 -7.90 9.39
CA GLU A 172 2.73 -7.60 10.79
C GLU A 172 2.46 -8.83 11.68
N ILE A 173 3.49 -9.27 12.40
CA ILE A 173 3.47 -10.51 13.22
C ILE A 173 4.01 -10.32 14.64
N VAL A 174 4.35 -9.09 15.02
CA VAL A 174 4.94 -8.77 16.34
C VAL A 174 3.93 -8.00 17.19
N GLU A 175 3.54 -6.79 16.78
CA GLU A 175 2.65 -5.92 17.54
C GLU A 175 1.57 -5.22 16.68
N PRO A 176 0.76 -5.97 15.92
CA PRO A 176 -0.19 -5.34 15.02
C PRO A 176 -1.35 -4.66 15.74
N SER A 177 -1.85 -3.58 15.14
CA SER A 177 -3.23 -3.17 15.38
C SER A 177 -4.17 -4.26 14.85
N LEU A 178 -4.96 -4.86 15.76
CA LEU A 178 -5.84 -5.99 15.46
C LEU A 178 -7.29 -5.61 15.15
N PHE A 179 -7.61 -4.32 15.15
CA PHE A 179 -8.92 -3.78 14.75
C PHE A 179 -10.15 -4.51 15.34
N PHE A 180 -10.08 -4.91 16.62
CA PHE A 180 -11.13 -5.70 17.30
C PHE A 180 -12.57 -5.17 17.11
N ARG A 181 -12.75 -3.87 16.88
CA ARG A 181 -14.05 -3.26 16.57
C ARG A 181 -14.75 -3.85 15.33
N HIS A 182 -14.00 -4.41 14.39
CA HIS A 182 -14.51 -5.03 13.15
C HIS A 182 -14.64 -6.55 13.24
N GLY A 183 -14.20 -7.15 14.34
CA GLY A 183 -14.25 -8.59 14.56
C GLY A 183 -14.93 -8.91 15.89
N PRO A 184 -16.26 -9.05 15.95
CA PRO A 184 -16.96 -9.33 17.20
C PRO A 184 -16.47 -10.58 17.94
N ALA A 185 -16.01 -11.60 17.20
CA ALA A 185 -15.44 -12.84 17.75
C ALA A 185 -13.91 -12.79 17.95
N ALA A 186 -13.23 -11.72 17.54
CA ALA A 186 -11.76 -11.64 17.52
C ALA A 186 -11.14 -11.79 18.92
N GLY A 187 -11.75 -11.20 19.94
CA GLY A 187 -11.28 -11.33 21.32
C GLY A 187 -11.32 -12.77 21.83
N GLU A 188 -12.41 -13.49 21.55
CA GLU A 188 -12.54 -14.91 21.91
C GLU A 188 -11.55 -15.77 21.13
N MET A 189 -11.41 -15.56 19.83
CA MET A 189 -10.45 -16.28 18.99
C MET A 189 -9.01 -16.13 19.47
N LEU A 190 -8.60 -14.90 19.82
CA LEU A 190 -7.26 -14.64 20.36
C LEU A 190 -7.08 -15.30 21.73
N ALA A 191 -8.08 -15.19 22.63
CA ALA A 191 -8.02 -15.83 23.94
C ALA A 191 -7.87 -17.36 23.83
N GLU A 192 -8.64 -18.00 22.95
CA GLU A 192 -8.51 -19.43 22.67
C GLU A 192 -7.13 -19.79 22.10
N ALA A 193 -6.59 -18.97 21.19
CA ALA A 193 -5.29 -19.19 20.58
C ALA A 193 -4.13 -19.07 21.60
N LEU A 194 -4.26 -18.14 22.55
CA LEU A 194 -3.34 -17.99 23.69
C LEU A 194 -3.41 -19.18 24.63
N LEU A 195 -4.61 -19.62 25.01
CA LEU A 195 -4.81 -20.76 25.93
C LEU A 195 -4.24 -22.06 25.38
N ARG A 196 -4.13 -22.23 24.05
CA ARG A 196 -3.46 -23.38 23.43
C ARG A 196 -1.93 -23.35 23.55
N ARG A 197 -1.34 -22.23 23.98
CA ARG A 197 0.12 -22.00 24.07
C ARG A 197 0.63 -21.80 25.50
N LEU A 198 -0.26 -21.84 26.50
CA LEU A 198 0.06 -21.80 27.93
C LEU A 198 0.06 -23.21 28.52
#